data_AF-A0A7W0NLA7-F1
#
_entry.id   AF-A0A7W0NLA7-F1
#
_cell.length_a   1.000
_cell.length_b   1.000
_cell.length_c   1.000
_cell.angle_alpha   90.00
_cell.angle_beta   90.00
_cell.angle_gamma   90.00
#
_symmetry.space_group_name_H-M   'P 1'
#
loop_
_entity.id
_entity.type
_entity.pdbx_description
1 polymer ?
#
loop_
_entity_poly.entity_id
_entity_poly.type
_entity_poly.pdbx_seq_one_letter_code
_entity_poly.pdbx_strand_id
1 'polypeptide(L)' 'MKIAIEALFDAADEDVGTGGPDLVRDIFPTVVSITVEGTLEIPEDDIRALFNELISERRGQMLLPHEHTVDVRRPRRGG' A
#
# COMPACT_ATOMS: atom_id res chain seq x y z
N MET A 1 8.84 7.66 6.82
CA MET A 1 7.64 8.16 6.15
C MET A 1 7.01 7.10 5.24
N LYS A 2 7.73 6.59 4.23
CA LYS A 2 7.23 5.57 3.29
C LYS A 2 6.49 4.39 3.94
N ILE A 3 7.09 3.78 4.98
CA ILE A 3 6.47 2.68 5.75
C ILE A 3 5.11 3.06 6.36
N ALA A 4 4.95 4.30 6.85
CA ALA A 4 3.69 4.74 7.45
C ALA A 4 2.59 4.91 6.39
N ILE A 5 2.97 5.40 5.21
CA ILE A 5 2.06 5.53 4.06
C ILE A 5 1.66 4.15 3.53
N GLU A 6 2.61 3.22 3.41
CA GLU A 6 2.36 1.83 3.03
C GLU A 6 1.39 1.15 4.00
N ALA A 7 1.65 1.26 5.31
CA ALA A 7 0.78 0.67 6.32
C ALA A 7 -0.64 1.26 6.29
N LEU A 8 -0.78 2.58 6.06
CA LEU A 8 -2.09 3.21 5.92
C LEU A 8 -2.81 2.75 4.65
N PHE A 9 -2.08 2.59 3.54
CA PHE A 9 -2.62 2.10 2.28
C PHE A 9 -3.13 0.66 2.42
N ASP A 10 -2.35 -0.23 3.05
CA ASP A 10 -2.77 -1.61 3.33
C ASP A 10 -4.00 -1.66 4.22
N ALA A 11 -4.02 -0.87 5.30
CA ALA A 11 -5.16 -0.80 6.19
C ALA A 11 -6.45 -0.35 5.45
N ALA A 12 -6.33 0.62 4.53
CA ALA A 12 -7.45 1.09 3.72
C ALA A 12 -7.91 0.10 2.63
N ASP A 13 -6.99 -0.70 2.08
CA ASP A 13 -7.32 -1.75 1.11
C ASP A 13 -8.05 -2.92 1.77
N GLU A 14 -7.68 -3.27 3.01
CA GLU A 14 -8.30 -4.35 3.78
C GLU A 14 -9.62 -3.94 4.47
N ASP A 15 -9.76 -2.66 4.87
CA ASP A 15 -10.92 -2.13 5.58
C ASP A 15 -11.55 -0.91 4.89
N VAL A 16 -12.78 -1.09 4.38
CA VAL A 16 -13.59 -0.02 3.74
C VAL A 16 -13.92 1.15 4.68
N GLY A 17 -13.83 0.96 6.00
CA GLY A 17 -13.99 2.02 7.00
C GLY A 17 -12.77 2.93 7.15
N THR A 18 -11.62 2.54 6.61
CA THR A 18 -10.36 3.28 6.71
C THR A 18 -10.15 4.15 5.47
N GLY A 19 -9.93 5.45 5.70
CA GLY A 19 -9.73 6.42 4.63
C GLY A 19 -8.38 6.27 3.94
N GLY A 20 -8.34 5.55 2.83
CA GLY A 20 -7.22 5.54 1.89
C GLY A 20 -7.21 6.75 0.95
N PRO A 21 -6.23 6.86 0.04
CA PRO A 21 -6.23 7.89 -0.99
C PRO A 21 -7.38 7.69 -1.98
N ASP A 22 -8.22 8.71 -2.19
CA ASP A 22 -9.23 8.72 -3.26
C ASP A 22 -8.61 9.30 -4.53
N LEU A 23 -8.01 8.43 -5.34
CA LEU A 23 -7.31 8.78 -6.59
C LEU A 23 -8.25 9.28 -7.69
N VAL A 24 -9.56 9.02 -7.59
CA VAL A 24 -10.56 9.49 -8.57
C VAL A 24 -10.88 10.95 -8.31
N ARG A 25 -10.91 11.34 -7.04
CA ARG A 25 -11.19 12.71 -6.60
C ARG A 25 -9.94 13.53 -6.26
N ASP A 26 -8.76 12.91 -6.33
CA ASP A 26 -7.47 13.49 -5.96
C ASP A 26 -7.43 13.96 -4.49
N ILE A 27 -7.96 13.14 -3.58
CA ILE A 27 -8.00 13.42 -2.13
C ILE A 27 -7.02 12.49 -1.42
N PHE A 28 -6.14 13.07 -0.60
CA PHE A 28 -5.10 12.34 0.14
C PHE A 28 -5.23 12.53 1.66
N PRO A 29 -4.74 11.57 2.46
CA PRO A 29 -4.63 11.73 3.91
C PRO A 29 -3.70 12.88 4.30
N THR A 30 -4.07 13.66 5.31
CA THR A 30 -3.17 14.63 5.93
C THR A 30 -2.13 13.93 6.80
N VAL A 31 -0.87 14.34 6.68
CA VAL A 31 0.24 13.75 7.45
C VAL A 31 0.99 14.85 8.20
N VAL A 32 1.24 14.60 9.48
CA VAL A 32 2.04 15.49 10.34
C VAL A 32 3.24 14.72 10.86
N SER A 33 4.44 15.26 10.66
CA SER A 33 5.67 14.77 11.26
C SER A 33 5.89 15.44 12.61
N ILE A 34 6.26 14.67 13.63
CA ILE A 34 6.53 15.16 14.97
C ILE A 34 7.99 14.83 15.28
N THR A 35 8.79 15.86 15.55
CA THR A 35 10.22 15.76 15.87
C THR A 35 10.55 16.55 17.12
N VAL A 36 11.81 16.53 17.55
CA VAL A 36 12.30 17.37 18.66
C VAL A 36 12.23 18.87 18.33
N GLU A 37 12.17 19.24 17.04
CA GLU A 37 12.05 20.62 16.57
C GLU A 37 10.59 21.10 16.53
N GLY A 38 9.63 20.19 16.75
CA GLY A 38 8.20 20.47 16.75
C GLY A 38 7.42 19.64 15.73
N THR A 39 6.25 20.15 15.36
CA THR A 39 5.34 19.51 14.40
C THR A 39 5.42 20.18 13.04
N LEU A 40 5.55 19.37 11.99
CA LEU A 40 5.54 19.82 10.60
C LEU A 40 4.42 19.09 9.85
N GLU A 41 3.44 19.84 9.36
CA GLU A 41 2.49 19.30 8.39
C GLU A 41 3.20 19.10 7.05
N ILE A 42 3.05 17.91 6.49
CA ILE A 42 3.67 17.57 5.21
C ILE A 42 2.79 18.11 4.09
N PRO A 43 3.34 18.84 3.10
CA PRO A 43 2.57 19.32 1.97
C PRO A 43 1.81 18.22 1.26
N GLU A 44 0.58 18.51 0.84
CA GLU A 44 -0.27 17.56 0.10
C GLU A 44 0.42 17.07 -1.18
N ASP A 45 1.15 17.95 -1.89
CA ASP A 45 1.90 17.58 -3.10
C ASP A 45 2.94 16.48 -2.85
N ASP A 46 3.62 16.53 -1.70
CA ASP A 46 4.60 15.52 -1.30
C ASP A 46 3.90 14.19 -0.96
N ILE A 47 2.74 14.25 -0.30
CA ILE A 47 1.92 13.07 0.00
C ILE A 47 1.37 12.44 -1.28
N ARG A 48 0.85 13.26 -2.20
CA ARG A 48 0.41 12.83 -3.54
C ARG A 48 1.54 12.12 -4.28
N ALA A 49 2.75 12.68 -4.29
CA ALA A 49 3.90 12.07 -4.94
C ALA A 49 4.25 10.70 -4.34
N LEU A 50 4.27 10.59 -3.02
CA LEU A 50 4.56 9.34 -2.31
C LEU A 50 3.52 8.25 -2.58
N PHE A 51 2.23 8.60 -2.61
CA PHE A 51 1.17 7.63 -2.96
C PHE A 51 1.28 7.18 -4.41
N ASN A 52 1.56 8.09 -5.35
CA ASN A 52 1.75 7.75 -6.75
C ASN A 52 2.94 6.81 -6.97
N GLU A 53 4.07 7.05 -6.26
CA GLU A 53 5.23 6.15 -6.27
C GLU A 53 4.83 4.75 -5.76
N LEU A 54 4.17 4.68 -4.60
CA LEU A 54 3.74 3.42 -3.99
C LEU A 54 2.84 2.59 -4.93
N ILE A 55 1.86 3.23 -5.57
CA ILE A 55 0.96 2.56 -6.51
C ILE A 55 1.71 2.05 -7.74
N SER A 56 2.66 2.85 -8.25
CA SER A 56 3.51 2.45 -9.37
C SER A 56 4.35 1.21 -9.01
N GLU A 57 4.92 1.18 -7.81
CA GLU A 57 5.70 0.04 -7.31
C GLU A 57 4.84 -1.23 -7.17
N ARG A 58 3.64 -1.14 -6.57
CA ARG A 58 2.72 -2.28 -6.45
C ARG A 58 2.25 -2.82 -7.79
N ARG A 59 1.97 -1.94 -8.75
CA ARG A 59 1.63 -2.35 -10.12
C ARG A 59 2.78 -3.12 -10.76
N GLY A 60 4.02 -2.70 -10.53
CA GLY A 60 5.22 -3.43 -10.97
C GLY A 60 5.34 -4.82 -10.33
N GLN A 61 5.05 -4.94 -9.03
CA GLN A 61 5.11 -6.21 -8.30
C GLN A 61 4.03 -7.21 -8.72
N MET A 62 2.78 -6.75 -8.96
CA MET A 62 1.69 -7.60 -9.44
C MET A 62 1.97 -8.19 -10.83
N LEU A 63 2.74 -7.48 -11.65
CA LEU A 63 3.13 -7.94 -13.00
C LEU A 63 4.28 -8.97 -12.98
N LEU A 64 4.92 -9.19 -11.83
CA LEU A 64 5.83 -10.32 -11.64
C LEU A 64 4.98 -11.55 -11.29
N PRO A 65 5.05 -12.65 -12.06
CA PRO A 65 4.34 -13.87 -11.69
C PRO A 65 4.90 -14.37 -10.36
N HIS A 66 4.12 -14.23 -9.29
CA HIS A 66 4.37 -15.00 -8.08
C HIS A 66 4.12 -16.47 -8.44
N GLU A 67 5.18 -17.23 -8.65
CA GLU A 67 5.14 -18.69 -8.70
C GLU A 67 4.76 -19.23 -7.32
N HIS A 68 3.50 -19.05 -6.92
CA HIS A 68 2.87 -19.84 -5.87
C HIS A 68 2.51 -21.20 -6.47
N THR A 69 3.51 -22.05 -6.67
CA THR A 69 3.28 -23.47 -6.93
C THR A 69 2.78 -24.13 -5.64
N VAL A 70 1.48 -23.99 -5.36
CA VAL A 70 0.78 -24.98 -4.54
C VAL A 70 0.67 -26.25 -5.38
N ASP A 71 1.60 -27.18 -5.19
CA ASP A 71 1.50 -28.53 -5.76
C ASP A 71 0.32 -29.25 -5.11
N VAL A 72 -0.86 -29.10 -5.71
CA VAL A 72 -2.07 -29.85 -5.37
C VAL A 72 -2.53 -30.57 -6.63
N ARG A 73 -2.03 -31.79 -6.85
CA ARG A 73 -2.61 -32.89 -7.64
C ARG A 73 -1.65 -34.10 -7.59
N ARG A 74 -1.87 -35.22 -6.89
CA ARG A 74 -3.02 -36.17 -6.95
C ARG A 74 -2.89 -37.33 -5.90
N PRO A 75 -3.96 -38.14 -5.68
CA PRO A 75 -4.12 -39.07 -4.55
C PRO A 75 -3.57 -40.51 -4.77
N ARG A 76 -3.49 -41.26 -3.65
CA ARG A 76 -3.00 -42.63 -3.44
C ARG A 76 -3.48 -43.68 -4.47
N ARG A 77 -2.59 -44.62 -4.81
CA ARG A 77 -2.96 -46.00 -5.20
C ARG A 77 -1.99 -47.00 -4.57
N GLY A 78 -2.53 -47.96 -3.83
CA GLY A 78 -1.78 -49.03 -3.17
C GLY A 78 -1.25 -50.09 -4.15
N GLY A 79 -0.37 -50.92 -3.60
CA GLY A 79 0.24 -52.10 -4.19
C GLY A 79 1.27 -52.64 -3.21
#